data_AF-A0A4Q9MGN7-F1
#
_entry.id   AF-A0A4Q9MGN7-F1
#
_cell.length_a   1.000
_cell.length_b   1.000
_cell.length_c   1.000
_cell.angle_alpha   90.00
_cell.angle_beta   90.00
_cell.angle_gamma   90.00
#
_symmetry.space_group_name_H-M   'P 1'
#
loop_
_entity.id
_entity.type
_entity.pdbx_description
1 polymer ?
#
loop_
_entity_poly.entity_id
_entity_poly.type
_entity_poly.pdbx_seq_one_letter_code
_entity_poly.pdbx_strand_id
1 'polypeptide(L)'
;MVDGNTRLLETTSSKSVLESITKRQKKWEAEGYLRQSNAALSRAIVAKMRERKARTSLKITKAKDNPDRCRNTKLLAKEGAQGRQATEVLSTVDPKWAVPGASIGAMSQKLAYYAIRKKKKALTKPREVTTTNLALIIEGVKEAFEADITQADVWNSFRSKHISGLCSQFLWKTTHDLFMVGNRWRRKGMPEEYEDRAVCAVCQNTESMDHILFRCEAPGQAEVWGELKTLWALTGIPWREPNWGPALGAGCAVFKTEKGVRQTHTEALWTILWSEAVHLIWKLRCERVIRREGNPHDKQEVINAWRATIERRLTLDRRTAVLAKGKKDLKQGNVAAIWAPIIDGYKDLPEGWVGNSGVLVGIKRGQG
;
A
#
# COMPACT_ATOMS: atom_id res chain seq x y z
N MET A 1 11.80 46.59 15.15
CA MET A 1 10.32 46.50 15.23
C MET A 1 9.76 47.31 14.06
N VAL A 2 8.93 46.69 13.21
CA VAL A 2 8.31 47.39 12.07
C VAL A 2 7.23 48.33 12.62
N ASP A 3 7.28 49.61 12.25
CA ASP A 3 6.30 50.63 12.64
C ASP A 3 4.88 50.22 12.19
N GLY A 4 3.86 50.55 12.99
CA GLY A 4 2.46 50.19 12.74
C GLY A 4 1.92 50.77 11.42
N ASN A 5 2.53 51.84 10.92
CA ASN A 5 2.20 52.46 9.64
C ASN A 5 2.78 51.75 8.41
N THR A 6 3.68 50.79 8.59
CA THR A 6 4.28 50.06 7.46
C THR A 6 3.29 49.02 6.93
N ARG A 7 2.97 49.09 5.64
CA ARG A 7 2.20 48.04 4.95
C ARG A 7 3.15 46.96 4.44
N LEU A 8 2.97 45.74 4.90
CA LEU A 8 3.77 44.59 4.46
C LEU A 8 3.03 43.82 3.36
N LEU A 9 3.73 43.53 2.27
CA LEU A 9 3.26 42.60 1.24
C LEU A 9 4.15 41.37 1.24
N GLU A 10 3.64 40.26 1.77
CA GLU A 10 4.31 38.96 1.68
C GLU A 10 3.80 38.21 0.45
N THR A 11 4.74 37.70 -0.33
CA THR A 11 4.45 36.96 -1.56
C THR A 11 4.88 35.52 -1.42
N THR A 12 4.04 34.58 -1.86
CA THR A 12 4.35 33.15 -1.84
C THR A 12 3.90 32.49 -3.13
N SER A 13 4.67 31.50 -3.59
CA SER A 13 4.25 30.60 -4.67
C SER A 13 3.39 29.44 -4.16
N SER A 14 3.35 29.22 -2.83
CA SER A 14 2.63 28.11 -2.22
C SER A 14 1.18 28.47 -1.91
N LYS A 15 0.28 28.05 -2.81
CA LYS A 15 -1.17 28.14 -2.59
C LYS A 15 -1.61 27.44 -1.29
N SER A 16 -0.99 26.30 -0.96
CA SER A 16 -1.33 25.53 0.24
C SER A 16 -1.06 26.31 1.52
N VAL A 17 0.09 26.98 1.62
CA VAL A 17 0.44 27.81 2.77
C VAL A 17 -0.51 28.99 2.87
N LEU A 18 -0.76 29.70 1.76
CA LEU A 18 -1.65 30.86 1.80
C LEU A 18 -3.09 30.48 2.18
N GLU A 19 -3.63 29.39 1.63
CA GLU A 19 -4.97 28.91 2.00
C GLU A 19 -5.04 28.45 3.47
N SER A 20 -3.96 27.91 4.03
CA SER A 20 -3.91 27.48 5.43
C SER A 20 -4.12 28.63 6.42
N ILE A 21 -3.51 29.78 6.16
CA ILE A 21 -3.53 30.97 7.03
C ILE A 21 -4.63 31.97 6.69
N THR A 22 -5.40 31.72 5.63
CA THR A 22 -6.53 32.58 5.22
C THR A 22 -7.84 31.79 5.23
N LYS A 23 -8.14 31.09 4.15
CA LYS A 23 -9.44 30.42 3.92
C LYS A 23 -9.73 29.31 4.93
N ARG A 24 -8.70 28.52 5.29
CA ARG A 24 -8.86 27.33 6.14
C ARG A 24 -8.59 27.60 7.61
N GLN A 25 -8.02 28.78 7.93
CA GLN A 25 -7.60 29.15 9.27
C GLN A 25 -8.70 28.93 10.30
N LYS A 26 -9.86 29.59 10.13
CA LYS A 26 -10.98 29.52 11.08
C LYS A 26 -11.41 28.08 11.37
N LYS A 27 -11.51 27.26 10.32
CA LYS A 27 -11.87 25.85 10.44
C LYS A 27 -10.81 25.05 11.21
N TRP A 28 -9.53 25.26 10.89
CA TRP A 28 -8.45 24.51 11.52
C TRP A 28 -8.24 24.89 12.98
N GLU A 29 -8.42 26.16 13.32
CA GLU A 29 -8.46 26.63 14.72
C GLU A 29 -9.62 25.97 15.47
N ALA A 30 -10.83 25.97 14.88
CA ALA A 30 -11.99 25.32 15.48
C ALA A 30 -11.77 23.80 15.66
N GLU A 31 -11.14 23.11 14.70
CA GLU A 31 -10.77 21.70 14.80
C GLU A 31 -9.51 21.45 15.66
N GLY A 32 -8.91 22.49 16.25
CA GLY A 32 -7.70 22.39 17.08
C GLY A 32 -6.47 21.85 16.35
N TYR A 33 -6.41 21.99 15.02
CA TYR A 33 -5.37 21.47 14.14
C TYR A 33 -5.13 19.95 14.22
N LEU A 34 -6.06 19.18 14.79
CA LEU A 34 -5.85 17.77 15.13
C LEU A 34 -5.46 16.90 13.91
N ARG A 35 -5.99 17.24 12.72
CA ARG A 35 -5.75 16.52 11.46
C ARG A 35 -4.50 16.96 10.69
N GLN A 36 -3.88 18.09 11.03
CA GLN A 36 -2.77 18.63 10.26
C GLN A 36 -1.45 17.97 10.67
N SER A 37 -0.65 17.56 9.69
CA SER A 37 0.71 17.04 9.93
C SER A 37 1.65 18.17 10.37
N ASN A 38 1.51 19.35 9.78
CA ASN A 38 2.26 20.57 10.06
C ASN A 38 1.55 21.50 11.07
N ALA A 39 0.81 20.92 12.03
CA ALA A 39 0.01 21.67 13.01
C ALA A 39 0.85 22.69 13.82
N ALA A 40 2.06 22.31 14.23
CA ALA A 40 2.95 23.21 14.99
C ALA A 40 3.33 24.45 14.17
N LEU A 41 3.81 24.27 12.95
CA LEU A 41 4.19 25.36 12.04
C LEU A 41 2.99 26.26 11.70
N SER A 42 1.83 25.67 11.43
CA SER A 42 0.62 26.44 11.10
C SER A 42 0.19 27.34 12.26
N ARG A 43 0.25 26.83 13.50
CA ARG A 43 -0.03 27.61 14.71
C ARG A 43 0.98 28.75 14.90
N ALA A 44 2.26 28.47 14.69
CA ALA A 44 3.34 29.47 14.80
C ALA A 44 3.18 30.61 13.79
N ILE A 45 2.89 30.30 12.53
CA ILE A 45 2.69 31.32 11.49
C ILE A 45 1.50 32.21 11.84
N VAL A 46 0.36 31.61 12.20
CA VAL A 46 -0.84 32.39 12.55
C VAL A 46 -0.63 33.25 13.78
N ALA A 47 0.05 32.73 14.80
CA ALA A 47 0.40 33.51 15.99
C ALA A 47 1.30 34.69 15.65
N LYS A 48 2.35 34.47 14.87
CA LYS A 48 3.25 35.55 14.41
C LYS A 48 2.52 36.58 13.55
N MET A 49 1.54 36.16 12.75
CA MET A 49 0.69 37.09 12.00
C MET A 49 -0.18 37.96 12.92
N ARG A 50 -0.69 37.42 14.02
CA ARG A 50 -1.50 38.16 15.01
C ARG A 50 -0.66 39.07 15.92
N GLU A 51 0.57 38.67 16.22
CA GLU A 51 1.51 39.46 17.02
C GLU A 51 1.97 40.74 16.27
N ARG A 52 1.96 40.72 14.94
CA ARG A 52 2.36 41.86 14.11
C ARG A 52 1.39 43.03 14.23
N LYS A 53 1.94 44.21 14.49
CA LYS A 53 1.21 45.49 14.47
C LYS A 53 0.96 46.01 13.05
N ALA A 54 1.86 45.69 12.11
CA ALA A 54 1.81 46.14 10.73
C ALA A 54 0.72 45.43 9.91
N ARG A 55 -0.03 46.19 9.08
CA ARG A 55 -1.02 45.62 8.17
C ARG A 55 -0.32 44.75 7.12
N THR A 56 -0.56 43.44 7.18
CA THR A 56 0.07 42.46 6.28
C THR A 56 -0.92 41.99 5.21
N SER A 57 -0.53 42.13 3.94
CA SER A 57 -1.24 41.58 2.78
C SER A 57 -0.48 40.39 2.22
N LEU A 58 -1.23 39.35 1.83
CA LEU A 58 -0.67 38.11 1.28
C LEU A 58 -1.03 38.00 -0.19
N LYS A 59 -0.04 37.75 -1.05
CA LYS A 59 -0.26 37.55 -2.49
C LYS A 59 0.35 36.23 -2.97
N ILE A 60 -0.44 35.49 -3.75
CA ILE A 60 0.10 34.37 -4.54
C ILE A 60 0.77 34.95 -5.77
N THR A 61 2.04 34.61 -5.98
CA THR A 61 2.80 35.02 -7.16
C THR A 61 3.10 33.80 -8.01
N LYS A 62 2.75 33.84 -9.29
CA LYS A 62 3.17 32.81 -10.25
C LYS A 62 4.59 33.10 -10.71
N ALA A 63 5.33 32.06 -11.11
CA ALA A 63 6.69 32.23 -11.62
C ALA A 63 6.78 33.20 -12.82
N LYS A 64 5.70 33.33 -13.59
CA LYS A 64 5.61 34.25 -14.72
C LYS A 64 5.46 35.72 -14.31
N ASP A 65 4.96 36.01 -13.10
CA ASP A 65 4.64 37.38 -12.67
C ASP A 65 5.88 38.14 -12.14
N ASN A 66 6.89 37.41 -11.64
CA ASN A 66 8.19 37.94 -11.24
C ASN A 66 9.24 36.81 -11.26
N PRO A 67 9.85 36.54 -12.42
CA PRO A 67 10.73 35.39 -12.61
C PRO A 67 11.96 35.42 -11.71
N ASP A 68 12.61 36.57 -11.57
CA ASP A 68 13.86 36.71 -10.82
C ASP A 68 13.67 36.49 -9.32
N ARG A 69 12.63 37.09 -8.73
CA ARG A 69 12.31 36.87 -7.31
C ARG A 69 11.92 35.41 -7.05
N CYS A 70 11.19 34.79 -7.96
CA CYS A 70 10.82 33.37 -7.84
C CYS A 70 12.04 32.45 -7.98
N ARG A 71 12.96 32.76 -8.90
CA ARG A 71 14.20 32.02 -9.09
C ARG A 71 15.10 32.13 -7.87
N ASN A 72 15.34 33.34 -7.36
CA ASN A 72 16.22 33.58 -6.21
C ASN A 72 15.67 32.94 -4.92
N THR A 73 14.36 33.03 -4.68
CA THR A 73 13.73 32.37 -3.52
C THR A 73 13.83 30.84 -3.58
N LYS A 74 13.67 30.24 -4.76
CA LYS A 74 13.87 28.79 -4.95
C LYS A 74 15.33 28.37 -4.80
N LEU A 75 16.26 29.21 -5.26
CA LEU A 75 17.69 28.96 -5.15
C LEU A 75 18.12 28.96 -3.68
N LEU A 76 17.77 30.00 -2.92
CA LEU A 76 18.02 30.07 -1.47
C LEU A 76 17.36 28.91 -0.70
N ALA A 77 16.13 28.51 -1.08
CA ALA A 77 15.47 27.36 -0.47
C ALA A 77 16.20 26.03 -0.78
N LYS A 78 16.78 25.90 -1.98
CA LYS A 78 17.58 24.73 -2.37
C LYS A 78 18.90 24.69 -1.61
N GLU A 79 19.59 25.81 -1.50
CA GLU A 79 20.81 25.94 -0.70
C GLU A 79 20.56 25.58 0.76
N GLY A 80 19.48 26.10 1.35
CA GLY A 80 19.06 25.74 2.71
C GLY A 80 18.74 24.25 2.87
N ALA A 81 18.14 23.61 1.86
CA ALA A 81 17.86 22.17 1.89
C ALA A 81 19.12 21.29 1.70
N GLN A 82 20.15 21.82 1.05
CA GLN A 82 21.44 21.14 0.83
C GLN A 82 22.45 21.40 1.96
N GLY A 83 22.18 22.36 2.84
CA GLY A 83 23.01 22.66 4.01
C GLY A 83 23.11 21.46 4.96
N ARG A 84 24.32 21.23 5.51
CA ARG A 84 24.59 20.13 6.45
C ARG A 84 23.92 20.32 7.82
N GLN A 85 23.56 21.56 8.17
CA GLN A 85 22.98 21.90 9.45
C GLN A 85 21.50 22.28 9.28
N ALA A 86 20.61 21.54 9.93
CA ALA A 86 19.20 21.85 9.93
C ALA A 86 18.95 23.17 10.67
N THR A 87 18.29 24.13 10.01
CA THR A 87 17.84 25.35 10.68
C THR A 87 16.69 25.01 11.63
N GLU A 88 16.85 25.30 12.91
CA GLU A 88 15.77 25.11 13.89
C GLU A 88 14.69 26.18 13.68
N VAL A 89 13.48 25.73 13.32
CA VAL A 89 12.33 26.63 13.14
C VAL A 89 11.58 26.71 14.45
N LEU A 90 11.61 27.89 15.08
CA LEU A 90 10.86 28.18 16.30
C LEU A 90 9.36 27.99 16.04
N SER A 91 8.79 26.94 16.65
CA SER A 91 7.37 26.62 16.59
C SER A 91 6.63 26.96 17.89
N THR A 92 7.34 27.55 18.86
CA THR A 92 6.77 28.03 20.11
C THR A 92 5.82 29.20 19.85
N VAL A 93 4.65 29.12 20.46
CA VAL A 93 3.57 30.10 20.31
C VAL A 93 3.34 30.74 21.66
N ASP A 94 3.32 32.08 21.69
CA ASP A 94 2.88 32.83 22.86
C ASP A 94 1.47 32.36 23.27
N PRO A 95 1.26 31.95 24.54
CA PRO A 95 -0.05 31.52 25.04
C PRO A 95 -1.20 32.47 24.69
N LYS A 96 -0.96 33.78 24.59
CA LYS A 96 -1.95 34.78 24.18
C LYS A 96 -2.55 34.50 22.81
N TRP A 97 -1.77 33.94 21.89
CA TRP A 97 -2.18 33.64 20.51
C TRP A 97 -2.40 32.15 20.27
N ALA A 98 -2.16 31.32 21.28
CA ALA A 98 -2.32 29.88 21.21
C ALA A 98 -3.79 29.48 21.20
N VAL A 99 -4.13 28.53 20.34
CA VAL A 99 -5.45 27.89 20.37
C VAL A 99 -5.41 26.77 21.44
N PRO A 100 -6.27 26.83 22.48
CA PRO A 100 -6.20 25.91 23.62
C PRO A 100 -6.56 24.47 23.23
N GLY A 101 -7.34 24.28 22.14
CA GLY A 101 -7.73 22.97 21.66
C GLY A 101 -8.80 23.05 20.57
N ALA A 102 -9.40 21.91 20.25
CA ALA A 102 -10.54 21.86 19.36
C ALA A 102 -11.82 22.32 20.09
N SER A 103 -12.60 23.19 19.45
CA SER A 103 -13.91 23.61 19.92
C SER A 103 -14.89 22.43 19.92
N ILE A 104 -15.72 22.33 20.96
CA ILE A 104 -16.78 21.31 21.05
C ILE A 104 -17.74 21.41 19.86
N GLY A 105 -18.11 22.63 19.44
CA GLY A 105 -19.00 22.84 18.30
C GLY A 105 -18.43 22.37 16.95
N ALA A 106 -17.11 22.26 16.83
CA ALA A 106 -16.43 21.73 15.65
C ALA A 106 -16.06 20.24 15.79
N MET A 107 -16.30 19.64 16.96
CA MET A 107 -15.93 18.27 17.26
C MET A 107 -16.96 17.29 16.67
N SER A 108 -16.67 16.83 15.45
CA SER A 108 -17.39 15.67 14.89
C SER A 108 -16.89 14.35 15.50
N GLN A 109 -17.75 13.32 15.56
CA GLN A 109 -17.35 11.96 15.94
C GLN A 109 -16.13 11.46 15.14
N LYS A 110 -16.08 11.78 13.84
CA LYS A 110 -14.93 11.47 12.98
C LYS A 110 -13.64 12.17 13.43
N LEU A 111 -13.72 13.44 13.84
CA LEU A 111 -12.56 14.19 14.36
C LEU A 111 -12.09 13.61 15.70
N ALA A 112 -13.02 13.35 16.62
CA ALA A 112 -12.74 12.75 17.91
C ALA A 112 -12.08 11.38 17.76
N TYR A 113 -12.67 10.50 16.95
CA TYR A 113 -12.14 9.17 16.66
C TYR A 113 -10.72 9.24 16.08
N TYR A 114 -10.49 10.13 15.10
CA TYR A 114 -9.16 10.34 14.54
C TYR A 114 -8.14 10.77 15.61
N ALA A 115 -8.48 11.73 16.46
CA ALA A 115 -7.60 12.22 17.52
C ALA A 115 -7.28 11.13 18.56
N ILE A 116 -8.30 10.38 18.99
CA ILE A 116 -8.13 9.25 19.91
C ILE A 116 -7.24 8.17 19.29
N ARG A 117 -7.47 7.79 18.03
CA ARG A 117 -6.65 6.79 17.33
C ARG A 117 -5.22 7.27 17.15
N LYS A 118 -4.99 8.55 16.83
CA LYS A 118 -3.65 9.15 16.75
C LYS A 118 -2.92 9.08 18.09
N LYS A 119 -3.59 9.43 19.20
CA LYS A 119 -3.02 9.31 20.56
C LYS A 119 -2.72 7.85 20.91
N LYS A 120 -3.67 6.94 20.71
CA LYS A 120 -3.47 5.50 20.96
C LYS A 120 -2.31 4.94 20.14
N LYS A 121 -2.20 5.33 18.86
CA LYS A 121 -1.09 4.92 17.99
C LYS A 121 0.26 5.37 18.54
N ALA A 122 0.38 6.61 19.02
CA ALA A 122 1.62 7.12 19.60
C ALA A 122 2.05 6.35 20.87
N LEU A 123 1.09 5.81 21.62
CA LEU A 123 1.34 5.00 22.82
C LEU A 123 1.53 3.50 22.53
N THR A 124 1.17 3.05 21.32
CA THR A 124 1.23 1.63 20.97
C THR A 124 2.66 1.25 20.62
N LYS A 125 3.27 0.36 21.41
CA LYS A 125 4.57 -0.22 21.08
C LYS A 125 4.44 -1.05 19.79
N PRO A 126 5.29 -0.83 18.78
CA PRO A 126 5.35 -1.70 17.61
C PRO A 126 5.62 -3.14 18.03
N ARG A 127 4.97 -4.10 17.37
CA ARG A 127 5.31 -5.52 17.54
C ARG A 127 6.60 -5.80 16.79
N GLU A 128 7.55 -6.41 17.46
CA GLU A 128 8.88 -6.72 16.92
C GLU A 128 8.79 -7.61 15.68
N VAL A 129 7.99 -8.67 15.73
CA VAL A 129 7.77 -9.58 14.59
C VAL A 129 7.17 -8.85 13.39
N THR A 130 6.21 -7.96 13.61
CA THR A 130 5.63 -7.15 12.51
C THR A 130 6.68 -6.24 11.88
N THR A 131 7.59 -5.68 12.69
CA THR A 131 8.68 -4.82 12.20
C THR A 131 9.68 -5.64 11.38
N THR A 132 10.02 -6.84 11.84
CA THR A 132 10.89 -7.78 11.13
C THR A 132 10.28 -8.20 9.79
N ASN A 133 9.02 -8.62 9.77
CA ASN A 133 8.33 -9.02 8.54
C ASN A 133 8.23 -7.85 7.55
N LEU A 134 7.98 -6.63 8.02
CA LEU A 134 8.01 -5.44 7.16
C LEU A 134 9.40 -5.18 6.57
N ALA A 135 10.47 -5.38 7.35
CA ALA A 135 11.84 -5.23 6.86
C ALA A 135 12.13 -6.26 5.75
N LEU A 136 11.77 -7.53 5.95
CA LEU A 136 11.90 -8.59 4.93
C LEU A 136 11.16 -8.25 3.63
N ILE A 137 9.95 -7.70 3.73
CA ILE A 137 9.17 -7.29 2.56
C ILE A 137 9.86 -6.11 1.84
N ILE A 138 10.29 -5.08 2.59
CA ILE A 138 10.92 -3.89 2.02
C ILE A 138 12.25 -4.23 1.34
N GLU A 139 13.09 -5.00 2.01
CA GLU A 139 14.39 -5.44 1.48
C GLU A 139 14.21 -6.34 0.26
N GLY A 140 13.33 -7.34 0.33
CA GLY A 140 13.06 -8.22 -0.81
C GLY A 140 12.41 -7.49 -1.99
N VAL A 141 11.60 -6.45 -1.76
CA VAL A 141 11.07 -5.60 -2.84
C VAL A 141 12.17 -4.75 -3.46
N LYS A 142 13.10 -4.22 -2.65
CA LYS A 142 14.24 -3.44 -3.14
C LYS A 142 15.16 -4.31 -3.99
N GLU A 143 15.50 -5.50 -3.52
CA GLU A 143 16.34 -6.47 -4.24
C GLU A 143 15.68 -6.90 -5.55
N ALA A 144 14.38 -7.22 -5.51
CA ALA A 144 13.67 -7.65 -6.69
C ALA A 144 13.44 -6.51 -7.69
N PHE A 145 12.82 -5.40 -7.28
CA PHE A 145 12.28 -4.40 -8.20
C PHE A 145 13.08 -3.09 -8.26
N GLU A 146 14.20 -2.99 -7.54
CA GLU A 146 14.98 -1.75 -7.39
C GLU A 146 14.10 -0.57 -6.95
N ALA A 147 13.13 -0.86 -6.07
CA ALA A 147 12.13 0.08 -5.60
C ALA A 147 12.34 0.39 -4.12
N ASP A 148 12.69 1.63 -3.80
CA ASP A 148 12.71 2.11 -2.42
C ASP A 148 11.28 2.39 -1.95
N ILE A 149 10.77 1.52 -1.07
CA ILE A 149 9.43 1.61 -0.51
C ILE A 149 9.48 1.79 1.01
N THR A 150 8.43 2.41 1.56
CA THR A 150 8.26 2.58 3.00
C THR A 150 7.30 1.55 3.57
N GLN A 151 7.29 1.38 4.91
CA GLN A 151 6.26 0.57 5.57
C GLN A 151 4.83 1.04 5.23
N ALA A 152 4.64 2.36 5.04
CA ALA A 152 3.34 2.91 4.66
C ALA A 152 2.92 2.45 3.26
N ASP A 153 3.87 2.34 2.33
CA ASP A 153 3.61 1.84 0.98
C ASP A 153 3.18 0.38 0.99
N VAL A 154 3.84 -0.47 1.79
CA VAL A 154 3.42 -1.87 2.01
C VAL A 154 1.97 -1.93 2.48
N TRP A 155 1.62 -1.20 3.55
CA TRP A 155 0.25 -1.21 4.08
C TRP A 155 -0.79 -0.65 3.11
N ASN A 156 -0.42 0.36 2.33
CA ASN A 156 -1.30 0.92 1.30
C ASN A 156 -1.48 -0.05 0.14
N SER A 157 -0.43 -0.80 -0.21
CA SER A 157 -0.45 -1.79 -1.29
C SER A 157 -1.47 -2.90 -1.05
N PHE A 158 -1.65 -3.33 0.22
CA PHE A 158 -2.63 -4.35 0.58
C PHE A 158 -4.07 -3.91 0.28
N ARG A 159 -4.30 -2.60 0.14
CA ARG A 159 -5.60 -2.01 -0.22
C ARG A 159 -5.70 -1.66 -1.70
N SER A 160 -4.77 -2.13 -2.52
CA SER A 160 -4.84 -2.01 -3.97
C SER A 160 -6.14 -2.62 -4.47
N LYS A 161 -6.77 -1.96 -5.46
CA LYS A 161 -7.96 -2.48 -6.15
C LYS A 161 -7.71 -3.80 -6.89
N HIS A 162 -6.44 -4.17 -7.07
CA HIS A 162 -6.00 -5.39 -7.72
C HIS A 162 -5.89 -6.57 -6.75
N ILE A 163 -6.00 -6.34 -5.45
CA ILE A 163 -5.94 -7.37 -4.41
C ILE A 163 -7.36 -7.60 -3.89
N SER A 164 -7.81 -8.86 -3.88
CA SER A 164 -9.12 -9.22 -3.35
C SER A 164 -9.19 -8.98 -1.83
N GLY A 165 -10.39 -8.76 -1.29
CA GLY A 165 -10.55 -8.49 0.15
C GLY A 165 -10.02 -9.61 1.05
N LEU A 166 -10.11 -10.87 0.59
CA LEU A 166 -9.56 -12.03 1.31
C LEU A 166 -8.03 -12.03 1.27
N CYS A 167 -7.43 -11.79 0.10
CA CYS A 167 -5.98 -11.69 -0.02
C CYS A 167 -5.42 -10.52 0.80
N SER A 168 -6.10 -9.36 0.80
CA SER A 168 -5.73 -8.20 1.63
C SER A 168 -5.71 -8.54 3.13
N GLN A 169 -6.75 -9.23 3.62
CA GLN A 169 -6.80 -9.68 5.00
C GLN A 169 -5.71 -10.71 5.31
N PHE A 170 -5.45 -11.64 4.39
CA PHE A 170 -4.37 -12.61 4.52
C PHE A 170 -3.01 -11.92 4.63
N LEU A 171 -2.64 -11.06 3.68
CA LEU A 171 -1.39 -10.30 3.68
C LEU A 171 -1.21 -9.50 4.98
N TRP A 172 -2.28 -8.82 5.42
CA TRP A 172 -2.26 -8.05 6.67
C TRP A 172 -2.02 -8.95 7.89
N LYS A 173 -2.73 -10.09 8.00
CA LYS A 173 -2.59 -11.03 9.11
C LYS A 173 -1.24 -11.74 9.11
N THR A 174 -0.73 -12.10 7.94
CA THR A 174 0.61 -12.68 7.75
C THR A 174 1.68 -11.71 8.22
N THR A 175 1.64 -10.46 7.76
CA THR A 175 2.65 -9.45 8.13
C THR A 175 2.62 -9.17 9.64
N HIS A 176 1.44 -9.18 10.26
CA HIS A 176 1.30 -9.04 11.71
C HIS A 176 1.61 -10.31 12.53
N ASP A 177 1.93 -11.41 11.84
CA ASP A 177 2.05 -12.75 12.44
C ASP A 177 0.82 -13.05 13.32
N LEU A 178 -0.36 -13.19 12.73
CA LEU A 178 -1.62 -13.41 13.47
C LEU A 178 -2.19 -14.82 13.32
N PHE A 179 -1.61 -15.64 12.46
CA PHE A 179 -2.07 -17.00 12.25
C PHE A 179 -1.55 -17.94 13.34
N MET A 180 -2.31 -19.01 13.60
CA MET A 180 -1.89 -20.09 14.49
C MET A 180 -1.04 -21.07 13.68
N VAL A 181 0.28 -20.92 13.79
CA VAL A 181 1.30 -21.74 13.09
C VAL A 181 2.47 -22.01 14.03
N GLY A 182 3.14 -23.15 13.84
CA GLY A 182 4.38 -23.48 14.53
C GLY A 182 4.25 -23.48 16.05
N ASN A 183 5.22 -22.86 16.71
CA ASN A 183 5.34 -22.81 18.18
C ASN A 183 4.12 -22.20 18.89
N ARG A 184 3.22 -21.52 18.18
CA ARG A 184 1.95 -21.04 18.78
C ARG A 184 1.02 -22.17 19.20
N TRP A 185 1.11 -23.33 18.54
CA TRP A 185 0.40 -24.53 18.94
C TRP A 185 1.02 -25.20 20.18
N ARG A 186 2.30 -24.95 20.47
CA ARG A 186 3.02 -25.48 21.65
C ARG A 186 3.05 -24.53 22.84
N ARG A 187 2.20 -23.51 22.84
CA ARG A 187 2.15 -22.55 23.95
C ARG A 187 1.51 -23.20 25.18
N LYS A 188 1.95 -22.78 26.36
CA LYS A 188 1.38 -23.22 27.64
C LYS A 188 -0.16 -23.08 27.64
N GLY A 189 -0.86 -24.15 27.99
CA GLY A 189 -2.33 -24.21 28.05
C GLY A 189 -3.01 -24.55 26.73
N MET A 190 -2.28 -24.93 25.69
CA MET A 190 -2.86 -25.57 24.51
C MET A 190 -3.16 -27.06 24.78
N PRO A 191 -4.30 -27.61 24.32
CA PRO A 191 -4.52 -29.06 24.34
C PRO A 191 -3.49 -29.83 23.51
N GLU A 192 -3.06 -30.98 24.01
CA GLU A 192 -2.01 -31.83 23.44
C GLU A 192 -2.34 -32.28 22.00
N GLU A 193 -3.61 -32.56 21.71
CA GLU A 193 -4.14 -32.93 20.39
C GLU A 193 -3.87 -31.89 19.27
N TYR A 194 -3.50 -30.65 19.62
CA TYR A 194 -3.16 -29.61 18.64
C TYR A 194 -1.67 -29.39 18.47
N GLU A 195 -0.82 -29.96 19.33
CA GLU A 195 0.63 -29.71 19.29
C GLU A 195 1.26 -30.21 18.00
N ASP A 196 0.75 -31.30 17.43
CA ASP A 196 1.20 -31.87 16.16
C ASP A 196 1.05 -30.88 14.99
N ARG A 197 0.11 -29.92 15.08
CA ARG A 197 -0.06 -28.87 14.05
C ARG A 197 1.07 -27.84 14.04
N ALA A 198 1.99 -27.90 14.99
CA ALA A 198 3.20 -27.08 14.99
C ALA A 198 4.20 -27.51 13.91
N VAL A 199 4.15 -28.77 13.47
CA VAL A 199 5.12 -29.36 12.56
C VAL A 199 4.40 -29.81 11.28
N CYS A 200 5.09 -29.71 10.16
CA CYS A 200 4.55 -30.23 8.91
C CYS A 200 4.65 -31.77 8.91
N ALA A 201 3.51 -32.45 8.78
CA ALA A 201 3.47 -33.92 8.75
C ALA A 201 4.28 -34.57 7.61
N VAL A 202 4.60 -33.82 6.55
CA VAL A 202 5.33 -34.34 5.39
C VAL A 202 6.84 -34.14 5.53
N CYS A 203 7.29 -32.89 5.67
CA CYS A 203 8.73 -32.56 5.67
C CYS A 203 9.29 -32.31 7.07
N GLN A 204 8.50 -32.51 8.13
CA GLN A 204 8.91 -32.45 9.54
C GLN A 204 9.54 -31.13 10.03
N ASN A 205 9.47 -30.07 9.22
CA ASN A 205 9.86 -28.72 9.61
C ASN A 205 8.82 -28.08 10.53
N THR A 206 9.27 -27.26 11.48
CA THR A 206 8.37 -26.42 12.27
C THR A 206 7.68 -25.42 11.34
N GLU A 207 6.35 -25.41 11.35
CA GLU A 207 5.60 -24.56 10.43
C GLU A 207 5.72 -23.08 10.80
N SER A 208 6.26 -22.30 9.88
CA SER A 208 6.19 -20.84 9.87
C SER A 208 5.51 -20.38 8.59
N MET A 209 5.10 -19.11 8.52
CA MET A 209 4.58 -18.59 7.25
C MET A 209 5.64 -18.62 6.14
N ASP A 210 6.91 -18.44 6.49
CA ASP A 210 8.04 -18.57 5.57
C ASP A 210 8.15 -19.99 5.01
N HIS A 211 8.08 -21.00 5.89
CA HIS A 211 8.05 -22.40 5.49
C HIS A 211 6.84 -22.69 4.58
N ILE A 212 5.64 -22.31 5.00
CA ILE A 212 4.40 -22.62 4.28
C ILE A 212 4.40 -22.02 2.87
N LEU A 213 4.85 -20.78 2.71
CA LEU A 213 4.79 -20.08 1.43
C LEU A 213 5.97 -20.41 0.51
N PHE A 214 7.16 -20.70 1.06
CA PHE A 214 8.39 -20.71 0.26
C PHE A 214 9.23 -21.99 0.37
N ARG A 215 9.08 -22.79 1.43
CA ARG A 215 10.01 -23.91 1.70
C ARG A 215 9.36 -25.28 1.91
N CYS A 216 8.03 -25.35 1.94
CA CYS A 216 7.32 -26.60 2.24
C CYS A 216 7.43 -27.58 1.08
N GLU A 217 7.86 -28.81 1.36
CA GLU A 217 8.04 -29.86 0.34
C GLU A 217 6.77 -30.66 0.06
N ALA A 218 5.73 -30.45 0.85
CA ALA A 218 4.46 -31.12 0.65
C ALA A 218 3.74 -30.59 -0.60
N PRO A 219 3.01 -31.45 -1.33
CA PRO A 219 2.23 -31.02 -2.50
C PRO A 219 1.33 -29.83 -2.19
N GLY A 220 1.38 -28.81 -3.05
CA GLY A 220 0.68 -27.54 -2.89
C GLY A 220 1.53 -26.34 -3.33
N GLN A 221 2.56 -26.04 -2.54
CA GLN A 221 3.33 -24.80 -2.69
C GLN A 221 4.13 -24.78 -4.00
N ALA A 222 4.89 -25.84 -4.28
CA ALA A 222 5.73 -25.93 -5.46
C ALA A 222 4.92 -25.92 -6.76
N GLU A 223 3.78 -26.63 -6.79
CA GLU A 223 2.90 -26.68 -7.95
C GLU A 223 2.26 -25.33 -8.26
N VAL A 224 1.81 -24.57 -7.23
CA VAL A 224 1.25 -23.23 -7.44
C VAL A 224 2.32 -22.27 -7.98
N TRP A 225 3.53 -22.28 -7.43
CA TRP A 225 4.61 -21.44 -7.94
C TRP A 225 5.04 -21.85 -9.35
N GLY A 226 5.07 -23.15 -9.64
CA GLY A 226 5.37 -23.69 -10.97
C GLY A 226 4.37 -23.21 -12.01
N GLU A 227 3.07 -23.36 -11.76
CA GLU A 227 2.02 -22.89 -12.67
C GLU A 227 2.04 -21.36 -12.82
N LEU A 228 2.30 -20.62 -11.74
CA LEU A 228 2.46 -19.17 -11.82
C LEU A 228 3.68 -18.77 -12.66
N LYS A 229 4.82 -19.46 -12.52
CA LYS A 229 6.03 -19.22 -13.31
C LYS A 229 5.78 -19.46 -14.80
N THR A 230 5.13 -20.57 -15.13
CA THR A 230 4.72 -20.89 -16.51
C THR A 230 3.78 -19.83 -17.08
N LEU A 231 2.79 -19.39 -16.29
CA LEU A 231 1.87 -18.33 -16.70
C LEU A 231 2.57 -16.98 -16.89
N TRP A 232 3.48 -16.64 -15.99
CA TRP A 232 4.23 -15.39 -16.03
C TRP A 232 5.19 -15.32 -17.23
N ALA A 233 5.77 -16.44 -17.64
CA ALA A 233 6.65 -16.52 -18.80
C ALA A 233 5.99 -15.99 -20.09
N LEU A 234 4.66 -16.10 -20.21
CA LEU A 234 3.89 -15.57 -21.34
C LEU A 234 3.95 -14.04 -21.47
N THR A 235 4.29 -13.33 -20.39
CA THR A 235 4.48 -11.87 -20.40
C THR A 235 5.79 -11.47 -21.08
N GLY A 236 6.74 -12.40 -21.25
CA GLY A 236 8.10 -12.12 -21.71
C GLY A 236 8.98 -11.39 -20.68
N ILE A 237 8.51 -11.24 -19.44
CA ILE A 237 9.23 -10.54 -18.38
C ILE A 237 9.95 -11.55 -17.48
N PRO A 238 11.21 -11.28 -17.07
CA PRO A 238 11.97 -12.19 -16.23
C PRO A 238 11.21 -12.61 -14.96
N TRP A 239 11.34 -13.90 -14.64
CA TRP A 239 10.83 -14.46 -13.40
C TRP A 239 11.62 -13.93 -12.19
N ARG A 240 10.94 -13.84 -11.04
CA ARG A 240 11.59 -13.50 -9.76
C ARG A 240 11.27 -14.61 -8.78
N GLU A 241 12.27 -15.11 -8.09
CA GLU A 241 12.07 -16.24 -7.19
C GLU A 241 11.19 -15.85 -5.99
N PRO A 242 10.27 -16.73 -5.54
CA PRO A 242 9.36 -16.42 -4.45
C PRO A 242 10.07 -16.22 -3.11
N ASN A 243 9.87 -15.06 -2.50
CA ASN A 243 10.22 -14.77 -1.12
C ASN A 243 9.28 -13.70 -0.53
N TRP A 244 9.53 -13.25 0.70
CA TRP A 244 8.70 -12.23 1.38
C TRP A 244 8.46 -10.97 0.54
N GLY A 245 9.48 -10.48 -0.16
CA GLY A 245 9.40 -9.26 -0.97
C GLY A 245 8.43 -9.38 -2.15
N PRO A 246 8.76 -10.17 -3.20
CA PRO A 246 7.91 -10.28 -4.38
C PRO A 246 6.52 -10.84 -4.08
N ALA A 247 6.39 -11.70 -3.07
CA ALA A 247 5.14 -12.38 -2.76
C ALA A 247 4.20 -11.62 -1.86
N LEU A 248 4.68 -11.11 -0.72
CA LEU A 248 3.83 -10.36 0.21
C LEU A 248 3.83 -8.87 -0.09
N GLY A 249 4.91 -8.36 -0.70
CA GLY A 249 5.01 -7.01 -1.28
C GLY A 249 4.52 -6.92 -2.72
N ALA A 250 3.73 -7.87 -3.23
CA ALA A 250 3.30 -7.91 -4.63
C ALA A 250 2.66 -6.60 -5.14
N GLY A 251 1.91 -5.89 -4.28
CA GLY A 251 1.30 -4.60 -4.62
C GLY A 251 2.28 -3.42 -4.68
N CYS A 252 3.55 -3.64 -4.33
CA CYS A 252 4.65 -2.67 -4.42
C CYS A 252 5.58 -2.93 -5.60
N ALA A 253 5.31 -3.95 -6.42
CA ALA A 253 6.13 -4.27 -7.59
C ALA A 253 6.20 -3.08 -8.55
N VAL A 254 7.40 -2.81 -9.05
CA VAL A 254 7.64 -1.79 -10.07
C VAL A 254 8.28 -2.45 -11.28
N PHE A 255 7.68 -2.24 -12.44
CA PHE A 255 8.21 -2.72 -13.72
C PHE A 255 8.45 -1.52 -14.63
N LYS A 256 9.61 -1.48 -15.29
CA LYS A 256 10.00 -0.41 -16.20
C LYS A 256 10.40 -1.03 -17.54
N THR A 257 10.08 -0.32 -18.63
CA THR A 257 10.67 -0.57 -19.95
C THR A 257 12.15 -0.18 -19.95
N GLU A 258 12.89 -0.58 -20.99
CA GLU A 258 14.27 -0.14 -21.24
C GLU A 258 14.41 1.38 -21.26
N LYS A 259 13.36 2.09 -21.69
CA LYS A 259 13.30 3.56 -21.70
C LYS A 259 12.94 4.18 -20.33
N GLY A 260 12.86 3.37 -19.27
CA GLY A 260 12.51 3.80 -17.92
C GLY A 260 11.02 4.07 -17.69
N VAL A 261 10.16 3.83 -18.69
CA VAL A 261 8.70 4.06 -18.57
C VAL A 261 8.06 2.95 -17.75
N ARG A 262 7.27 3.33 -16.75
CA ARG A 262 6.58 2.42 -15.82
C ARG A 262 5.47 1.62 -16.52
N GLN A 263 5.44 0.31 -16.30
CA GLN A 263 4.47 -0.63 -16.88
C GLN A 263 3.35 -0.97 -15.88
N THR A 264 2.40 -0.07 -15.72
CA THR A 264 1.36 -0.19 -14.68
C THR A 264 0.42 -1.39 -14.87
N HIS A 265 0.16 -1.82 -16.11
CA HIS A 265 -0.67 -3.01 -16.37
C HIS A 265 0.05 -4.30 -15.98
N THR A 266 1.35 -4.39 -16.25
CA THR A 266 2.21 -5.47 -15.80
C THR A 266 2.25 -5.56 -14.28
N GLU A 267 2.44 -4.42 -13.60
CA GLU A 267 2.43 -4.35 -12.13
C GLU A 267 1.10 -4.82 -11.54
N ALA A 268 -0.02 -4.45 -12.17
CA ALA A 268 -1.34 -4.89 -11.77
C ALA A 268 -1.52 -6.40 -11.98
N LEU A 269 -1.07 -6.96 -13.11
CA LEU A 269 -1.10 -8.40 -13.36
C LEU A 269 -0.26 -9.16 -12.32
N TRP A 270 0.97 -8.70 -12.06
CA TRP A 270 1.83 -9.24 -11.00
C TRP A 270 1.12 -9.25 -9.65
N THR A 271 0.57 -8.09 -9.26
CA THR A 271 -0.16 -7.92 -7.99
C THR A 271 -1.30 -8.93 -7.86
N ILE A 272 -2.08 -9.12 -8.93
CA ILE A 272 -3.20 -10.07 -8.94
C ILE A 272 -2.69 -11.50 -8.77
N LEU A 273 -1.80 -11.94 -9.66
CA LEU A 273 -1.38 -13.33 -9.72
C LEU A 273 -0.66 -13.76 -8.44
N TRP A 274 0.28 -12.93 -7.95
CA TRP A 274 1.06 -13.24 -6.76
C TRP A 274 0.22 -13.20 -5.48
N SER A 275 -0.70 -12.25 -5.34
CA SER A 275 -1.57 -12.18 -4.16
C SER A 275 -2.57 -13.33 -4.09
N GLU A 276 -3.09 -13.79 -5.23
CA GLU A 276 -3.93 -15.00 -5.30
C GLU A 276 -3.11 -16.27 -5.03
N ALA A 277 -1.86 -16.36 -5.53
CA ALA A 277 -0.98 -17.51 -5.31
C ALA A 277 -0.68 -17.73 -3.82
N VAL A 278 -0.18 -16.71 -3.10
CA VAL A 278 0.16 -16.85 -1.67
C VAL A 278 -1.06 -17.22 -0.83
N HIS A 279 -2.22 -16.66 -1.16
CA HIS A 279 -3.45 -16.96 -0.45
C HIS A 279 -3.96 -18.37 -0.76
N LEU A 280 -3.83 -18.85 -2.00
CA LEU A 280 -4.16 -20.22 -2.36
C LEU A 280 -3.24 -21.23 -1.66
N ILE A 281 -1.92 -20.99 -1.63
CA ILE A 281 -0.97 -21.85 -0.92
C ILE A 281 -1.36 -21.97 0.55
N TRP A 282 -1.66 -20.85 1.20
CA TRP A 282 -2.16 -20.84 2.58
C TRP A 282 -3.46 -21.66 2.73
N LYS A 283 -4.41 -21.51 1.82
CA LYS A 283 -5.67 -22.28 1.84
C LYS A 283 -5.43 -23.78 1.70
N LEU A 284 -4.60 -24.19 0.75
CA LEU A 284 -4.25 -25.59 0.53
C LEU A 284 -3.59 -26.19 1.76
N ARG A 285 -2.67 -25.46 2.41
CA ARG A 285 -2.10 -25.88 3.71
C ARG A 285 -3.17 -26.02 4.79
N CYS A 286 -4.07 -25.04 4.93
CA CYS A 286 -5.14 -25.12 5.92
C CYS A 286 -6.06 -26.31 5.68
N GLU A 287 -6.44 -26.56 4.44
CA GLU A 287 -7.25 -27.73 4.08
C GLU A 287 -6.51 -29.03 4.41
N ARG A 288 -5.24 -29.15 4.04
CA ARG A 288 -4.41 -30.31 4.35
C ARG A 288 -4.38 -30.59 5.85
N VAL A 289 -3.98 -29.61 6.65
CA VAL A 289 -3.74 -29.79 8.08
C VAL A 289 -5.03 -29.94 8.89
N ILE A 290 -6.11 -29.24 8.50
CA ILE A 290 -7.33 -29.17 9.32
C ILE A 290 -8.42 -30.12 8.82
N ARG A 291 -8.60 -30.25 7.49
CA ARG A 291 -9.71 -31.03 6.91
C ARG A 291 -9.28 -32.42 6.46
N ARG A 292 -8.05 -32.56 5.97
CA ARG A 292 -7.51 -33.84 5.48
C ARG A 292 -6.59 -34.52 6.50
N GLU A 293 -6.53 -34.01 7.73
CA GLU A 293 -5.74 -34.59 8.84
C GLU A 293 -4.26 -34.83 8.49
N GLY A 294 -3.69 -33.91 7.71
CA GLY A 294 -2.29 -33.98 7.27
C GLY A 294 -2.07 -34.69 5.94
N ASN A 295 -3.07 -35.39 5.40
CA ASN A 295 -2.94 -36.11 4.13
C ASN A 295 -2.68 -35.15 2.96
N PRO A 296 -1.64 -35.41 2.13
CA PRO A 296 -1.24 -34.51 1.05
C PRO A 296 -2.32 -34.39 -0.03
N HIS A 297 -2.31 -33.28 -0.75
CA HIS A 297 -3.12 -33.11 -1.96
C HIS A 297 -2.51 -33.88 -3.13
N ASP A 298 -3.36 -34.30 -4.06
CA ASP A 298 -2.86 -34.71 -5.37
C ASP A 298 -2.37 -33.48 -6.16
N LYS A 299 -1.32 -33.64 -6.95
CA LYS A 299 -0.71 -32.52 -7.70
C LYS A 299 -1.67 -31.95 -8.74
N GLN A 300 -2.47 -32.80 -9.39
CA GLN A 300 -3.44 -32.36 -10.38
C GLN A 300 -4.59 -31.59 -9.72
N GLU A 301 -5.02 -31.99 -8.51
CA GLU A 301 -5.98 -31.22 -7.71
C GLU A 301 -5.47 -29.80 -7.42
N VAL A 302 -4.19 -29.65 -7.03
CA VAL A 302 -3.57 -28.34 -6.77
C VAL A 302 -3.55 -27.47 -8.03
N ILE A 303 -3.12 -28.04 -9.16
CA ILE A 303 -3.08 -27.35 -10.45
C ILE A 303 -4.49 -26.88 -10.87
N ASN A 304 -5.49 -27.75 -10.70
CA ASN A 304 -6.89 -27.41 -10.99
C ASN A 304 -7.40 -26.30 -10.06
N ALA A 305 -7.03 -26.32 -8.78
CA ALA A 305 -7.38 -25.28 -7.82
C ALA A 305 -6.75 -23.92 -8.18
N TRP A 306 -5.49 -23.90 -8.65
CA TRP A 306 -4.84 -22.71 -9.17
C TRP A 306 -5.59 -22.14 -10.38
N ARG A 307 -5.85 -22.97 -11.39
CA ARG A 307 -6.58 -22.56 -12.61
C ARG A 307 -7.96 -22.01 -12.28
N ALA A 308 -8.71 -22.69 -11.43
CA ALA A 308 -10.02 -22.22 -10.97
C ALA A 308 -9.95 -20.89 -10.21
N THR A 309 -8.85 -20.63 -9.48
CA THR A 309 -8.65 -19.38 -8.75
C THR A 309 -8.42 -18.21 -9.71
N ILE A 310 -7.53 -18.37 -10.69
CA ILE A 310 -7.24 -17.29 -11.64
C ILE A 310 -8.42 -17.04 -12.59
N GLU A 311 -9.12 -18.09 -13.04
CA GLU A 311 -10.33 -17.94 -13.87
C GLU A 311 -11.43 -17.17 -13.13
N ARG A 312 -11.66 -17.50 -11.84
CA ARG A 312 -12.61 -16.77 -11.00
C ARG A 312 -12.20 -15.31 -10.82
N ARG A 313 -10.90 -15.04 -10.70
CA ARG A 313 -10.36 -13.69 -10.54
C ARG A 313 -10.54 -12.87 -11.82
N LEU A 314 -10.25 -13.43 -12.98
CA LEU A 314 -10.52 -12.82 -14.29
C LEU A 314 -12.01 -12.52 -14.46
N THR A 315 -12.88 -13.49 -14.17
CA THR A 315 -14.33 -13.32 -14.24
C THR A 315 -14.81 -12.18 -13.33
N LEU A 316 -14.26 -12.07 -12.11
CA LEU A 316 -14.59 -10.98 -11.19
C LEU A 316 -14.15 -9.61 -11.73
N ASP A 317 -12.92 -9.51 -12.27
CA ASP A 317 -12.42 -8.27 -12.85
C ASP A 317 -13.25 -7.84 -14.07
N ARG A 318 -13.64 -8.78 -14.94
CA ARG A 318 -14.56 -8.52 -16.06
C ARG A 318 -15.89 -7.95 -15.58
N ARG A 319 -16.57 -8.65 -14.66
CA ARG A 319 -17.89 -8.25 -14.14
C ARG A 319 -17.85 -6.89 -13.44
N THR A 320 -16.85 -6.67 -12.60
CA THR A 320 -16.70 -5.40 -11.88
C THR A 320 -16.37 -4.24 -12.82
N ALA A 321 -15.61 -4.49 -13.90
CA ALA A 321 -15.31 -3.47 -14.89
C ALA A 321 -16.50 -3.06 -15.75
N VAL A 322 -17.45 -3.97 -16.01
CA VAL A 322 -18.72 -3.61 -16.66
C VAL A 322 -19.55 -2.68 -15.76
N LEU A 323 -19.54 -2.92 -14.46
CA LEU A 323 -20.29 -2.13 -13.47
C LEU A 323 -19.58 -0.82 -13.06
N ALA A 324 -18.39 -0.55 -13.59
CA ALA A 324 -17.51 0.52 -13.14
C ALA A 324 -18.01 1.94 -13.50
N LYS A 325 -18.59 2.65 -12.54
CA LYS A 325 -19.13 4.02 -12.72
C LYS A 325 -18.19 5.11 -12.19
N GLY A 326 -17.39 4.81 -11.17
CA GLY A 326 -16.49 5.75 -10.51
C GLY A 326 -15.18 6.00 -11.25
N LYS A 327 -14.50 7.10 -10.87
CA LYS A 327 -13.15 7.44 -11.40
C LYS A 327 -12.05 6.48 -10.91
N LYS A 328 -12.25 5.82 -9.76
CA LYS A 328 -11.27 4.90 -9.16
C LYS A 328 -11.47 3.45 -9.57
N ASP A 329 -12.62 3.14 -10.16
CA ASP A 329 -13.02 1.80 -10.53
C ASP A 329 -12.12 1.25 -11.65
N LEU A 330 -11.98 -0.08 -11.69
CA LEU A 330 -11.27 -0.75 -12.77
C LEU A 330 -12.13 -0.68 -14.04
N LYS A 331 -11.61 -0.09 -15.11
CA LYS A 331 -12.34 0.08 -16.38
C LYS A 331 -12.07 -1.09 -17.32
N GLN A 332 -12.98 -1.34 -18.26
CA GLN A 332 -12.88 -2.48 -19.18
C GLN A 332 -11.56 -2.48 -19.98
N GLY A 333 -11.13 -1.34 -20.52
CA GLY A 333 -9.84 -1.24 -21.22
C GLY A 333 -8.64 -1.57 -20.34
N ASN A 334 -8.69 -1.25 -19.04
CA ASN A 334 -7.64 -1.64 -18.11
C ASN A 334 -7.64 -3.16 -17.87
N VAL A 335 -8.81 -3.79 -17.73
CA VAL A 335 -8.90 -5.25 -17.59
C VAL A 335 -8.33 -5.92 -18.84
N ALA A 336 -8.70 -5.45 -20.03
CA ALA A 336 -8.18 -5.98 -21.29
C ALA A 336 -6.64 -5.92 -21.31
N ALA A 337 -6.06 -4.75 -21.03
CA ALA A 337 -4.60 -4.56 -21.05
C ALA A 337 -3.85 -5.35 -19.96
N ILE A 338 -4.43 -5.50 -18.76
CA ILE A 338 -3.84 -6.26 -17.65
C ILE A 338 -3.76 -7.74 -17.99
N TRP A 339 -4.85 -8.31 -18.51
CA TRP A 339 -4.96 -9.75 -18.72
C TRP A 339 -4.47 -10.21 -20.10
N ALA A 340 -4.30 -9.28 -21.06
CA ALA A 340 -3.88 -9.55 -22.43
C ALA A 340 -2.70 -10.53 -22.59
N PRO A 341 -1.60 -10.44 -21.79
CA PRO A 341 -0.44 -11.29 -22.02
C PRO A 341 -0.71 -12.78 -21.78
N ILE A 342 -1.67 -13.10 -20.91
CA ILE A 342 -1.91 -14.47 -20.41
C ILE A 342 -3.22 -15.08 -20.91
N ILE A 343 -4.02 -14.33 -21.68
CA ILE A 343 -5.26 -14.81 -22.27
C ILE A 343 -4.99 -15.60 -23.54
N ASP A 344 -5.68 -16.74 -23.67
CA ASP A 344 -5.59 -17.58 -24.85
C ASP A 344 -6.31 -16.95 -26.04
N GLY A 345 -5.67 -17.01 -27.22
CA GLY A 345 -6.21 -16.38 -28.43
C GLY A 345 -6.52 -14.87 -28.28
N TYR A 346 -5.82 -14.13 -27.39
CA TYR A 346 -6.15 -12.72 -27.10
C TYR A 346 -6.31 -11.84 -28.36
N LYS A 347 -5.50 -12.10 -29.40
CA LYS A 347 -5.55 -11.36 -30.68
C LYS A 347 -6.83 -11.59 -31.46
N ASP A 348 -7.49 -12.72 -31.24
CA ASP A 348 -8.71 -13.15 -31.94
C ASP A 348 -9.98 -12.78 -31.15
N LEU A 349 -9.83 -12.16 -29.97
CA LEU A 349 -10.96 -11.74 -29.16
C LEU A 349 -11.65 -10.50 -29.76
N PRO A 350 -12.99 -10.45 -29.75
CA PRO A 350 -13.72 -9.30 -30.26
C PRO A 350 -13.46 -8.07 -29.41
N GLU A 351 -13.60 -6.89 -30.02
CA GLU A 351 -13.56 -5.63 -29.30
C GLU A 351 -14.61 -5.64 -28.17
N GLY A 352 -14.22 -5.19 -26.97
CA GLY A 352 -15.11 -5.19 -25.82
C GLY A 352 -15.38 -6.57 -25.19
N TRP A 353 -14.59 -7.62 -25.48
CA TRP A 353 -14.74 -8.96 -24.91
C TRP A 353 -14.88 -9.00 -23.37
N VAL A 354 -14.29 -8.02 -22.68
CA VAL A 354 -14.37 -7.88 -21.22
C VAL A 354 -15.82 -7.83 -20.75
N GLY A 355 -16.68 -7.11 -21.47
CA GLY A 355 -18.10 -6.96 -21.14
C GLY A 355 -19.03 -7.95 -21.83
N ASN A 356 -18.55 -8.71 -22.81
CA ASN A 356 -19.37 -9.63 -23.56
C ASN A 356 -19.46 -11.00 -22.86
N SER A 357 -20.64 -11.32 -22.31
CA SER A 357 -20.91 -12.59 -21.63
C SER A 357 -20.99 -13.80 -22.57
N GLY A 358 -21.08 -13.58 -23.89
CA GLY A 358 -21.06 -14.66 -24.89
C GLY A 358 -19.65 -15.14 -25.25
N VAL A 359 -18.59 -14.48 -24.75
CA VAL A 359 -17.20 -14.83 -25.03
C VAL A 359 -16.63 -15.63 -23.87
N LEU A 360 -16.43 -16.93 -24.10
CA LEU A 360 -15.60 -17.79 -23.24
C LEU A 360 -14.14 -17.40 -23.45
N VAL A 361 -13.51 -16.89 -22.40
CA VAL A 361 -12.11 -16.46 -22.44
C VAL A 361 -11.34 -17.38 -21.52
N GLY A 362 -10.48 -18.20 -22.11
CA GLY A 362 -9.58 -19.07 -21.37
C GLY A 362 -8.25 -18.39 -21.08
N ILE A 363 -7.61 -18.80 -20.00
CA ILE A 363 -6.23 -18.47 -19.70
C ILE A 363 -5.32 -19.45 -20.45
N LYS A 364 -4.25 -18.95 -21.09
CA LYS A 364 -3.27 -19.78 -21.78
C LYS A 364 -2.73 -20.84 -20.85
N ARG A 365 -2.71 -22.06 -21.34
CA ARG A 365 -2.11 -23.20 -20.66
C ARG A 365 -0.69 -23.35 -21.19
N GLY A 366 0.29 -23.46 -20.31
CA GLY A 366 1.61 -23.90 -20.74
C GLY A 366 1.47 -25.27 -21.41
N GLN A 367 1.98 -25.39 -22.63
CA GLN A 367 2.21 -26.71 -23.20
C GLN A 367 3.30 -27.36 -22.35
N GLY A 368 2.96 -28.49 -21.72
CA GLY A 368 3.93 -29.34 -21.04
C GLY A 368 4.90 -29.95 -22.03
#